data_AF-A0A2W2KJP1-F1
#
_entry.id   AF-A0A2W2KJP1-F1
#
_cell.length_a   1.000
_cell.length_b   1.000
_cell.length_c   1.000
_cell.angle_alpha   90.00
_cell.angle_beta   90.00
_cell.angle_gamma   90.00
#
_symmetry.space_group_name_H-M   'P 1'
#
loop_
_entity.id
_entity.type
_entity.pdbx_description
1 polymer ?
#
loop_
_entity_poly.entity_id
_entity_poly.type
_entity_poly.pdbx_seq_one_letter_code
_entity_poly.pdbx_strand_id
1 'polypeptide(L)'
;WAAASAGLRHAAETATAAQGLPDRPWYDARRLDIDLLLWRLRDHPDLAAFVDRAIGPLVEHDRRSKPPLLPTLQTYLANAGRKAETARELHLNRQTLYNRLARIGELLGTDLDDPQTVLALSLALRARRHVP
;
A
#
# COMPACT_ATOMS: atom_id res chain seq x y z
N TRP A 1 0.32 21.45 29.39
CA TRP A 1 -0.46 22.10 28.31
C TRP A 1 0.21 22.04 26.94
N ALA A 2 1.50 22.38 26.79
CA ALA A 2 2.21 22.30 25.50
C ALA A 2 2.14 20.91 24.81
N ALA A 3 2.40 19.82 25.55
CA ALA A 3 2.30 18.46 25.01
C ALA A 3 0.89 18.09 24.50
N ALA A 4 -0.15 18.52 25.23
CA ALA A 4 -1.55 18.32 24.82
C ALA A 4 -1.87 19.10 23.53
N SER A 5 -1.35 20.32 23.39
CA SER A 5 -1.54 21.12 22.17
C SER A 5 -0.85 20.54 20.94
N ALA A 6 0.33 19.94 21.11
CA ALA A 6 1.05 19.25 20.03
C ALA A 6 0.29 17.99 19.58
N GLY A 7 -0.22 17.19 20.52
CA GLY A 7 -1.02 16.00 20.22
C GLY A 7 -2.32 16.33 19.48
N LEU A 8 -3.03 17.38 19.90
CA LEU A 8 -4.26 17.83 19.22
C LEU A 8 -4.00 18.33 17.79
N ARG A 9 -2.91 19.07 17.59
CA ARG A 9 -2.52 19.55 16.25
C ARG A 9 -2.17 18.39 15.33
N HIS A 10 -1.38 17.42 15.83
CA HIS A 10 -1.03 16.22 15.08
C HIS A 10 -2.27 15.42 14.68
N ALA A 11 -3.21 15.21 15.60
CA ALA A 11 -4.47 14.51 15.30
C ALA A 11 -5.30 15.24 14.24
N ALA A 12 -5.38 16.58 14.31
CA ALA A 12 -6.11 17.39 13.32
C ALA A 12 -5.46 17.33 11.93
N GLU A 13 -4.13 17.41 11.84
CA GLU A 13 -3.39 17.27 10.59
C GLU A 13 -3.60 15.88 9.98
N THR A 14 -3.44 14.83 10.79
CA THR A 14 -3.61 13.44 10.37
C THR A 14 -5.05 13.12 9.94
N ALA A 15 -6.07 13.78 10.51
CA ALA A 15 -7.46 13.56 10.13
C ALA A 15 -7.72 13.87 8.64
N THR A 16 -7.00 14.84 8.06
CA THR A 16 -7.08 15.12 6.62
C THR A 16 -6.46 14.01 5.76
N ALA A 17 -5.37 13.40 6.25
CA ALA A 17 -4.71 12.28 5.59
C ALA A 17 -5.45 10.94 5.77
N ALA A 18 -6.32 10.83 6.77
CA ALA A 18 -7.17 9.68 7.01
C ALA A 18 -8.29 9.52 5.97
N GLN A 19 -8.46 10.49 5.06
CA GLN A 19 -9.40 10.39 3.94
C GLN A 19 -9.08 9.15 3.10
N GLY A 20 -10.04 8.22 3.00
CA GLY A 20 -9.90 6.95 2.29
C GLY A 20 -9.51 5.75 3.15
N LEU A 21 -9.35 5.92 4.47
CA LEU A 21 -9.27 4.80 5.41
C LEU A 21 -10.65 4.15 5.63
N PRO A 22 -10.71 2.85 5.99
CA PRO A 22 -11.96 2.20 6.39
C PRO A 22 -12.67 2.94 7.54
N ASP A 23 -13.98 2.75 7.69
CA ASP A 23 -14.67 3.29 8.86
C ASP A 23 -14.28 2.51 10.13
N ARG A 24 -13.84 3.22 11.17
CA ARG A 24 -13.46 2.66 12.48
C ARG A 24 -13.77 3.64 13.60
N PRO A 25 -14.12 3.15 14.81
CA PRO A 25 -14.47 4.02 15.93
C PRO A 25 -13.31 4.91 16.40
N TRP A 26 -12.06 4.52 16.15
CA TRP A 26 -10.89 5.33 16.46
C TRP A 26 -9.67 4.91 15.63
N TYR A 27 -8.75 5.87 15.48
CA TYR A 27 -7.43 5.69 14.89
C TYR A 27 -6.37 6.27 15.83
N ASP A 28 -5.22 5.59 15.95
CA ASP A 28 -4.04 6.17 16.60
C ASP A 28 -3.33 7.07 15.59
N ALA A 29 -3.43 8.40 15.79
CA ALA A 29 -2.84 9.38 14.88
C ALA A 29 -1.32 9.21 14.70
N ARG A 30 -0.61 8.65 15.70
CA ARG A 30 0.84 8.39 15.63
C ARG A 30 1.20 7.25 14.66
N ARG A 31 0.22 6.43 14.28
CA ARG A 31 0.41 5.33 13.33
C ARG A 31 0.14 5.74 11.89
N LEU A 32 -0.29 6.97 11.68
CA LEU A 32 -0.65 7.52 10.38
C LEU A 32 0.35 8.59 9.91
N ASP A 33 1.52 8.71 10.54
CA ASP A 33 2.53 9.70 10.16
C ASP A 33 3.01 9.51 8.71
N ILE A 34 3.12 8.25 8.25
CA ILE A 34 3.42 7.93 6.85
C ILE A 34 2.27 8.38 5.94
N ASP A 35 1.03 8.07 6.31
CA ASP A 35 -0.15 8.48 5.56
C ASP A 35 -0.23 10.02 5.46
N LEU A 36 0.06 10.74 6.55
CA LEU A 36 0.15 12.20 6.58
C LEU A 36 1.27 12.74 5.70
N LEU A 37 2.45 12.13 5.72
CA LEU A 37 3.56 12.50 4.85
C LEU A 37 3.20 12.31 3.37
N LEU A 38 2.63 11.16 3.02
CA LEU A 38 2.21 10.86 1.65
C LEU A 38 1.08 11.80 1.20
N TRP A 39 0.13 12.10 2.07
CA TRP A 39 -0.93 13.07 1.81
C TRP A 39 -0.39 14.47 1.57
N ARG A 40 0.64 14.91 2.31
CA ARG A 40 1.32 16.20 2.07
C ARG A 40 2.05 16.25 0.73
N LEU A 41 2.54 15.09 0.27
CA LEU A 41 3.24 14.95 -1.01
C LEU A 41 2.30 14.66 -2.18
N ARG A 42 0.97 14.60 -1.98
CA ARG A 42 0.01 14.17 -3.02
C ARG A 42 0.05 14.99 -4.31
N ASP A 43 0.34 16.28 -4.19
CA ASP A 43 0.41 17.21 -5.33
C ASP A 43 1.83 17.28 -5.91
N HIS A 44 2.79 16.54 -5.33
CA HIS A 44 4.16 16.50 -5.82
C HIS A 44 4.28 15.50 -6.98
N PRO A 45 4.79 15.92 -8.16
CA PRO A 45 4.84 15.06 -9.35
C PRO A 45 5.66 13.78 -9.13
N ASP A 46 6.72 13.86 -8.32
CA ASP A 46 7.54 12.69 -8.01
C ASP A 46 6.78 11.59 -7.27
N LEU A 47 5.73 11.91 -6.50
CA LEU A 47 4.94 10.89 -5.81
C LEU A 47 4.10 10.09 -6.82
N ALA A 48 3.44 10.77 -7.75
CA ALA A 48 2.70 10.13 -8.83
C ALA A 48 3.65 9.28 -9.70
N ALA A 49 4.78 9.85 -10.10
CA ALA A 49 5.79 9.13 -10.89
C ALA A 49 6.36 7.92 -10.14
N PHE A 50 6.51 7.99 -8.82
CA PHE A 50 6.92 6.84 -8.00
C PHE A 50 5.84 5.75 -7.99
N VAL A 51 4.58 6.09 -7.78
CA VAL A 51 3.46 5.14 -7.82
C VAL A 51 3.38 4.46 -9.18
N ASP A 52 3.46 5.23 -10.26
CA ASP A 52 3.39 4.70 -11.63
C ASP A 52 4.55 3.75 -11.94
N ARG A 53 5.78 4.09 -11.53
CA ARG A 53 6.93 3.18 -11.71
C ARG A 53 6.80 1.92 -10.87
N ALA A 54 6.35 2.04 -9.62
CA ALA A 54 6.35 0.93 -8.67
C ALA A 54 5.21 -0.07 -8.90
N ILE A 55 4.01 0.39 -9.24
CA ILE A 55 2.83 -0.47 -9.38
C ILE A 55 2.02 -0.25 -10.67
N GLY A 56 2.39 0.73 -11.50
CA GLY A 56 1.69 1.03 -12.77
C GLY A 56 1.56 -0.18 -13.71
N PRO A 57 2.61 -0.99 -13.96
CA PRO A 57 2.50 -2.19 -14.79
C PRO A 57 1.46 -3.19 -14.28
N LEU A 58 1.34 -3.33 -12.96
CA LEU A 58 0.36 -4.20 -12.32
C LEU A 58 -1.06 -3.64 -12.40
N VAL A 59 -1.22 -2.32 -12.22
CA VAL A 59 -2.51 -1.64 -12.42
C VAL A 59 -2.99 -1.79 -13.86
N GLU A 60 -2.10 -1.64 -14.84
CA GLU A 60 -2.46 -1.79 -16.25
C GLU A 60 -2.80 -3.23 -16.61
N HIS A 61 -2.09 -4.21 -16.03
CA HIS A 61 -2.45 -5.62 -16.15
C HIS A 61 -3.89 -5.87 -15.67
N ASP A 62 -4.25 -5.37 -14.49
CA ASP A 62 -5.58 -5.56 -13.91
C ASP A 62 -6.70 -4.88 -14.72
N ARG A 63 -6.39 -3.84 -15.51
CA ARG A 63 -7.33 -3.22 -16.45
C ARG A 63 -7.59 -4.07 -17.69
N ARG A 64 -6.56 -4.78 -18.18
CA ARG A 64 -6.61 -5.51 -19.46
C ARG A 64 -6.93 -6.99 -19.31
N SER A 65 -6.60 -7.57 -18.16
CA SER A 65 -6.55 -9.02 -17.97
C SER A 65 -7.23 -9.44 -16.68
N LYS A 66 -7.69 -10.69 -16.65
CA LYS A 66 -8.17 -11.36 -15.45
C LYS A 66 -7.32 -12.60 -15.17
N PRO A 67 -7.19 -13.01 -13.90
CA PRO A 67 -7.71 -12.35 -12.70
C PRO A 67 -6.87 -11.13 -12.28
N PRO A 68 -7.45 -10.16 -11.53
CA PRO A 68 -6.68 -9.06 -10.97
C PRO A 68 -5.66 -9.58 -9.96
N LEU A 69 -4.45 -9.03 -10.01
CA LEU A 69 -3.31 -9.41 -9.19
C LEU A 69 -3.01 -8.37 -8.11
N LEU A 70 -3.47 -7.12 -8.28
CA LEU A 70 -3.28 -6.06 -7.30
C LEU A 70 -3.84 -6.42 -5.90
N PRO A 71 -5.03 -7.06 -5.76
CA PRO A 71 -5.49 -7.51 -4.45
C PRO A 71 -4.56 -8.55 -3.82
N THR A 72 -3.90 -9.39 -4.64
CA THR A 72 -2.95 -10.38 -4.14
C THR A 72 -1.70 -9.70 -3.56
N LEU A 73 -1.18 -8.68 -4.24
CA LEU A 73 -0.06 -7.89 -3.73
C LEU A 73 -0.43 -7.14 -2.44
N GLN A 74 -1.61 -6.52 -2.39
CA GLN A 74 -2.10 -5.81 -1.20
C GLN A 74 -2.18 -6.75 0.01
N THR A 75 -2.80 -7.92 -0.12
CA THR A 75 -2.90 -8.90 0.98
C THR A 75 -1.55 -9.49 1.36
N TYR A 76 -0.67 -9.70 0.38
CA TYR A 76 0.69 -10.19 0.65
C TYR A 76 1.50 -9.23 1.54
N LEU A 77 1.46 -7.94 1.20
CA LEU A 77 2.16 -6.89 1.96
C LEU A 77 1.48 -6.62 3.31
N ALA A 78 0.14 -6.69 3.39
CA ALA A 78 -0.59 -6.59 4.65
C ALA A 78 -0.21 -7.68 5.66
N ASN A 79 0.09 -8.90 5.17
CA ASN A 79 0.59 -10.02 5.97
C ASN A 79 2.12 -10.03 6.11
N ALA A 80 2.79 -8.89 5.91
CA ALA A 80 4.25 -8.75 6.05
C ALA A 80 5.05 -9.80 5.23
N GLY A 81 4.57 -10.14 4.03
CA GLY A 81 5.21 -11.11 3.15
C GLY A 81 4.98 -12.58 3.52
N ARG A 82 4.13 -12.88 4.51
CA ARG A 82 3.84 -14.25 4.93
C ARG A 82 2.92 -14.94 3.93
N LYS A 83 3.53 -15.74 3.05
CA LYS A 83 2.85 -16.47 1.96
C LYS A 83 1.70 -17.37 2.48
N ALA A 84 1.87 -18.06 3.61
CA ALA A 84 0.84 -18.94 4.15
C ALA A 84 -0.41 -18.18 4.63
N GLU A 85 -0.23 -17.07 5.36
CA GLU A 85 -1.33 -16.22 5.83
C GLU A 85 -2.06 -15.56 4.65
N THR A 86 -1.29 -15.09 3.66
CA THR A 86 -1.82 -14.50 2.43
C THR A 86 -2.69 -15.49 1.65
N ALA A 87 -2.24 -16.73 1.48
CA ALA A 87 -3.00 -17.77 0.79
C ALA A 87 -4.33 -18.07 1.50
N ARG A 88 -4.28 -18.16 2.84
CA ARG A 88 -5.46 -18.39 3.67
C ARG A 88 -6.48 -17.26 3.55
N GLU A 89 -6.02 -16.00 3.61
CA GLU A 89 -6.90 -14.83 3.51
C GLU A 89 -7.53 -14.66 2.13
N LEU A 90 -6.78 -14.99 1.06
CA LEU A 90 -7.29 -14.95 -0.31
C LEU A 90 -8.07 -16.22 -0.71
N HIS A 91 -8.22 -17.19 0.20
CA HIS A 91 -8.80 -18.51 -0.09
C HIS A 91 -8.13 -19.23 -1.28
N LEU A 92 -6.82 -19.08 -1.42
CA LEU A 92 -6.03 -19.70 -2.48
C LEU A 92 -5.24 -20.90 -1.95
N ASN A 93 -5.03 -21.90 -2.80
CA ASN A 93 -4.00 -22.90 -2.53
C ASN A 93 -2.60 -22.30 -2.70
N ARG A 94 -1.60 -22.95 -2.08
CA ARG A 94 -0.20 -22.50 -2.10
C ARG A 94 0.33 -22.30 -3.52
N GLN A 95 0.10 -23.25 -4.42
CA GLN A 95 0.60 -23.18 -5.79
C GLN A 95 0.06 -21.95 -6.53
N THR A 96 -1.23 -21.67 -6.37
CA THR A 96 -1.89 -20.53 -7.02
C THR A 96 -1.32 -19.21 -6.50
N LEU A 97 -1.10 -19.09 -5.19
CA LEU A 97 -0.46 -17.90 -4.64
C LEU A 97 0.95 -17.71 -5.21
N TYR A 98 1.75 -18.77 -5.25
CA TYR A 98 3.14 -18.68 -5.74
C TYR A 98 3.18 -18.27 -7.21
N ASN A 99 2.31 -18.84 -8.04
CA ASN A 99 2.18 -18.44 -9.44
C ASN A 99 1.78 -16.96 -9.58
N ARG A 100 0.84 -16.48 -8.74
CA ARG A 100 0.44 -15.06 -8.74
C ARG A 100 1.58 -14.14 -8.30
N LEU A 101 2.30 -14.47 -7.24
CA LEU A 101 3.43 -13.68 -6.76
C LEU A 101 4.59 -13.66 -7.77
N ALA A 102 4.91 -14.79 -8.40
CA ALA A 102 5.88 -14.85 -9.48
C ALA A 102 5.46 -13.94 -10.64
N ARG A 103 4.19 -14.01 -11.04
CA ARG A 103 3.66 -13.14 -12.10
C ARG A 103 3.70 -11.66 -11.73
N ILE A 104 3.43 -11.30 -10.48
CA ILE A 104 3.58 -9.92 -9.99
C ILE A 104 5.03 -9.48 -10.10
N GLY A 105 5.98 -10.29 -9.64
CA GLY A 105 7.41 -9.99 -9.74
C GLY A 105 7.87 -9.78 -11.18
N GLU A 106 7.41 -10.62 -12.12
CA GLU A 106 7.67 -10.47 -13.56
C GLU A 106 7.11 -9.16 -14.12
N LEU A 107 5.86 -8.83 -13.81
CA LEU A 107 5.19 -7.62 -14.32
C LEU A 107 5.85 -6.34 -13.81
N LEU A 108 6.31 -6.36 -12.55
CA LEU A 108 6.96 -5.21 -11.92
C LEU A 108 8.47 -5.16 -12.21
N GLY A 109 9.07 -6.27 -12.63
CA GLY A 109 10.52 -6.38 -12.81
C GLY A 109 11.29 -6.32 -11.49
N THR A 110 10.69 -6.83 -10.41
CA THR A 110 11.23 -6.71 -9.04
C THR A 110 11.21 -8.03 -8.29
N ASP A 111 12.12 -8.19 -7.32
CA ASP A 111 12.13 -9.32 -6.40
C ASP A 111 11.27 -9.04 -5.16
N LEU A 112 10.19 -9.80 -4.98
CA LEU A 112 9.27 -9.64 -3.85
C LEU A 112 9.84 -10.18 -2.52
N ASP A 113 10.96 -10.90 -2.55
CA ASP A 113 11.66 -11.33 -1.35
C ASP A 113 12.71 -10.28 -0.87
N ASP A 114 12.98 -9.23 -1.68
CA ASP A 114 13.85 -8.10 -1.28
C ASP A 114 13.11 -7.11 -0.36
N PRO A 115 13.60 -6.85 0.87
CA PRO A 115 12.99 -5.92 1.81
C PRO A 115 12.82 -4.49 1.28
N GLN A 116 13.74 -4.00 0.44
CA GLN A 116 13.65 -2.64 -0.12
C GLN A 116 12.51 -2.55 -1.13
N THR A 117 12.40 -3.54 -2.00
CA THR A 117 11.27 -3.70 -2.93
C THR A 117 9.94 -3.77 -2.16
N VAL A 118 9.85 -4.61 -1.13
CA VAL A 118 8.63 -4.76 -0.31
C VAL A 118 8.22 -3.43 0.34
N LEU A 119 9.19 -2.66 0.86
CA LEU A 119 8.94 -1.33 1.41
C LEU A 119 8.43 -0.36 0.34
N ALA A 120 9.11 -0.30 -0.82
CA ALA A 120 8.73 0.58 -1.91
C ALA A 120 7.30 0.28 -2.41
N LEU A 121 6.96 -0.99 -2.60
CA LEU A 121 5.61 -1.41 -3.01
C LEU A 121 4.56 -1.09 -1.96
N SER A 122 4.89 -1.27 -0.67
CA SER A 122 4.00 -0.90 0.44
C SER A 122 3.72 0.60 0.47
N LEU A 123 4.73 1.43 0.24
CA LEU A 123 4.59 2.89 0.14
C LEU A 123 3.79 3.29 -1.09
N ALA A 124 4.07 2.69 -2.26
CA ALA A 124 3.35 2.98 -3.50
C ALA A 124 1.86 2.67 -3.38
N LEU A 125 1.49 1.53 -2.77
CA LEU A 125 0.09 1.18 -2.53
C LEU A 125 -0.61 2.15 -1.59
N ARG A 126 0.08 2.64 -0.54
CA ARG A 126 -0.48 3.65 0.36
C ARG A 126 -0.65 4.99 -0.33
N ALA A 127 0.37 5.42 -1.07
CA ALA A 127 0.42 6.68 -1.82
C ALA A 127 -0.66 6.76 -2.89
N ARG A 128 -0.95 5.64 -3.57
CA ARG A 128 -2.01 5.53 -4.58
C ARG A 128 -3.40 5.95 -4.09
N ARG A 129 -3.66 5.93 -2.77
CA ARG A 129 -4.95 6.42 -2.22
C ARG A 129 -5.04 7.95 -2.17
N HIS A 130 -3.91 8.63 -2.30
CA HIS A 130 -3.80 10.09 -2.17
C HIS A 130 -3.47 10.77 -3.50
N VAL A 131 -2.78 10.07 -4.41
CA VAL A 131 -2.53 10.54 -5.78
C VAL A 131 -3.84 10.53 -6.57
N PRO A 132 -4.15 11.59 -7.34
CA PRO A 132 -5.37 11.70 -8.15
C PRO A 132 -5.47 10.68 -9.29
#